data_AF-A0A810B4B1-F1
#
_entry.id   AF-A0A810B4B1-F1
#
_cell.length_a   1.000
_cell.length_b   1.000
_cell.length_c   1.000
_cell.angle_alpha   90.00
_cell.angle_beta   90.00
_cell.angle_gamma   90.00
#
_symmetry.space_group_name_H-M   'P 1'
#
loop_
_entity.id
_entity.type
_entity.pdbx_description
1 polymer ?
#
loop_
_entity_poly.entity_id
_entity_poly.type
_entity_poly.pdbx_seq_one_letter_code
_entity_poly.pdbx_strand_id
1 'polypeptide(L)'
;MEYDNQNGNAKHVEGQPPDSALEVIEVLEIEVEIEIEDREEAMGFSVVVDERFHETVRARIGVTDDMHLFEHGHDKPLPCPPHGRKAIRLVGHRCPVVTLQVRYEHRTIEHPFAPSETVFKALQWAVGKKGFGLDPVAAAKANLILPGADAPLPREDALGKFVKPGHCTLIVDLTLKDFSNG
;
A
#
# COMPACT_ATOMS: atom_id res chain seq x y z
N MET A 1 -46.17 -53.06 -60.14
CA MET A 1 -46.16 -51.63 -60.47
C MET A 1 -45.82 -50.90 -59.19
N GLU A 2 -44.78 -50.05 -59.27
CA GLU A 2 -44.22 -49.16 -58.23
C GLU A 2 -43.45 -49.93 -57.11
N TYR A 3 -42.12 -50.12 -57.17
CA TYR A 3 -40.98 -49.15 -57.06
C TYR A 3 -41.12 -48.30 -55.77
N ASP A 4 -40.25 -48.29 -54.76
CA ASP A 4 -38.78 -48.24 -54.78
C ASP A 4 -38.12 -48.70 -53.44
N ASN A 5 -37.02 -49.46 -53.58
CA ASN A 5 -35.68 -49.37 -52.96
C ASN A 5 -35.48 -49.05 -51.45
N GLN A 6 -34.92 -49.99 -50.66
CA GLN A 6 -33.48 -50.28 -50.40
C GLN A 6 -32.80 -49.30 -49.42
N ASN A 7 -32.45 -49.74 -48.20
CA ASN A 7 -31.21 -50.44 -47.78
C ASN A 7 -30.03 -49.47 -47.52
N GLY A 8 -29.43 -49.49 -46.32
CA GLY A 8 -28.21 -48.72 -46.06
C GLY A 8 -27.78 -48.64 -44.60
N ASN A 9 -26.76 -49.42 -44.25
CA ASN A 9 -26.22 -49.68 -42.93
C ASN A 9 -25.11 -48.68 -42.53
N ALA A 10 -24.90 -48.55 -41.21
CA ALA A 10 -23.70 -48.13 -40.48
C ALA A 10 -23.09 -46.72 -40.71
N LYS A 11 -22.90 -46.00 -39.60
CA LYS A 11 -21.58 -45.61 -39.08
C LYS A 11 -21.66 -45.07 -37.65
N HIS A 12 -21.05 -45.82 -36.74
CA HIS A 12 -20.42 -45.32 -35.52
C HIS A 12 -19.29 -44.36 -35.92
N VAL A 13 -19.05 -43.28 -35.15
CA VAL A 13 -17.72 -42.74 -34.77
C VAL A 13 -17.85 -41.30 -34.22
N GLU A 14 -17.17 -41.10 -33.08
CA GLU A 14 -16.64 -39.85 -32.49
C GLU A 14 -17.59 -38.81 -31.89
N GLY A 15 -17.75 -38.95 -30.56
CA GLY A 15 -17.29 -37.97 -29.58
C GLY A 15 -17.27 -36.51 -30.01
N GLN A 16 -18.39 -35.83 -29.78
CA GLN A 16 -18.41 -34.38 -29.66
C GLN A 16 -17.84 -34.02 -28.27
N PRO A 17 -16.68 -33.33 -28.16
CA PRO A 17 -16.32 -32.74 -26.89
C PRO A 17 -17.38 -31.69 -26.53
N PRO A 18 -17.81 -31.59 -25.26
CA PRO A 18 -18.61 -30.44 -24.85
C PRO A 18 -17.75 -29.19 -25.10
N ASP A 19 -18.27 -28.36 -26.00
CA ASP A 19 -17.69 -27.10 -26.39
C ASP A 19 -17.51 -26.23 -25.15
N SER A 20 -16.23 -26.01 -24.84
CA SER A 20 -15.69 -24.92 -24.04
C SER A 20 -16.64 -24.31 -23.01
N ALA A 21 -16.54 -24.81 -21.78
CA ALA A 21 -16.68 -23.92 -20.64
C ALA A 21 -15.64 -22.81 -20.84
N LEU A 22 -16.05 -21.69 -21.41
CA LEU A 22 -15.40 -20.42 -21.15
C LEU A 22 -15.55 -20.25 -19.64
N GLU A 23 -14.58 -20.78 -18.89
CA GLU A 23 -14.23 -20.18 -17.62
C GLU A 23 -14.03 -18.71 -17.95
N VAL A 24 -15.04 -17.92 -17.62
CA VAL A 24 -14.85 -16.49 -17.46
C VAL A 24 -13.85 -16.45 -16.32
N ILE A 25 -12.56 -16.43 -16.67
CA ILE A 25 -11.54 -15.97 -15.75
C ILE A 25 -11.99 -14.54 -15.53
N GLU A 26 -12.75 -14.31 -14.46
CA GLU A 26 -13.00 -12.97 -13.98
C GLU A 26 -11.60 -12.42 -13.75
N VAL A 27 -11.13 -11.63 -14.72
CA VAL A 27 -9.90 -10.89 -14.59
C VAL A 27 -10.23 -9.86 -13.54
N LEU A 28 -9.97 -10.22 -12.29
CA LEU A 28 -10.26 -9.38 -11.14
C LEU A 28 -9.25 -8.23 -11.16
N GLU A 29 -9.64 -7.17 -11.85
CA GLU A 29 -8.98 -5.88 -11.77
C GLU A 29 -9.28 -5.24 -10.42
N ILE A 30 -8.30 -4.52 -9.90
CA ILE A 30 -8.48 -3.68 -8.72
C ILE A 30 -8.03 -2.26 -9.02
N GLU A 31 -8.66 -1.33 -8.33
CA GLU A 31 -8.21 0.05 -8.27
C GLU A 31 -7.00 0.16 -7.33
N VAL A 32 -5.87 0.60 -7.87
CA VAL A 32 -4.66 0.89 -7.11
C VAL A 32 -4.56 2.40 -6.95
N GLU A 33 -4.51 2.86 -5.70
CA GLU A 33 -4.04 4.20 -5.35
C GLU A 33 -2.65 4.07 -4.74
N ILE A 34 -1.66 4.81 -5.22
CA ILE A 34 -0.27 4.69 -4.74
C ILE A 34 0.40 6.04 -4.51
N GLU A 35 0.98 6.19 -3.33
CA GLU A 35 1.86 7.31 -2.94
C GLU A 35 3.32 6.90 -3.12
N ILE A 36 4.18 7.78 -3.65
CA ILE A 36 5.60 7.47 -3.94
C ILE A 36 6.49 8.54 -3.31
N GLU A 37 7.58 8.14 -2.65
CA GLU A 37 8.47 9.02 -1.86
C GLU A 37 9.04 10.26 -2.60
N ASP A 38 9.05 10.28 -3.93
CA ASP A 38 9.57 11.39 -4.74
C ASP A 38 8.48 12.10 -5.56
N ARG A 39 7.20 11.86 -5.24
CA ARG A 39 6.04 12.46 -5.91
C ARG A 39 5.11 13.11 -4.91
N GLU A 40 4.64 14.32 -5.26
CA GLU A 40 3.72 15.07 -4.41
C GLU A 40 2.28 14.52 -4.46
N GLU A 41 1.88 13.95 -5.60
CA GLU A 41 0.53 13.46 -5.83
C GLU A 41 0.48 11.92 -5.91
N ALA A 42 -0.56 11.35 -5.30
CA ALA A 42 -0.87 9.94 -5.43
C ALA A 42 -1.34 9.62 -6.86
N MET A 43 -1.02 8.42 -7.33
CA MET A 43 -1.44 7.93 -8.64
C MET A 43 -2.56 6.90 -8.48
N GLY A 44 -3.60 7.00 -9.32
CA GLY A 44 -4.71 6.04 -9.38
C GLY A 44 -4.75 5.30 -10.72
N PHE A 45 -4.85 3.97 -10.70
CA PHE A 45 -5.02 3.16 -11.92
C PHE A 45 -5.54 1.74 -11.61
N SER A 46 -6.22 1.13 -12.59
CA SER A 46 -6.69 -0.26 -12.49
C SER A 46 -5.61 -1.26 -12.95
N VAL A 47 -5.47 -2.38 -12.23
CA VAL A 47 -4.50 -3.46 -12.53
C VAL A 47 -5.13 -4.83 -12.31
N VAL A 48 -4.82 -5.77 -13.21
CA VAL A 48 -5.15 -7.19 -13.06
C VAL A 48 -4.38 -7.81 -11.88
N VAL A 49 -5.08 -8.54 -11.00
CA VAL A 49 -4.42 -9.21 -9.87
C VAL A 49 -4.03 -10.64 -10.25
N ASP A 50 -2.79 -10.77 -10.73
CA ASP A 50 -2.13 -12.04 -11.03
C ASP A 50 -0.71 -12.07 -10.43
N GLU A 51 0.07 -13.10 -10.76
CA GLU A 51 1.44 -13.28 -10.27
C GLU A 51 2.40 -12.15 -10.68
N ARG A 52 2.06 -11.34 -11.71
CA ARG A 52 2.84 -10.20 -12.21
C ARG A 52 2.35 -8.86 -11.66
N PHE A 53 1.48 -8.88 -10.65
CA PHE A 53 0.92 -7.66 -10.06
C PHE A 53 1.99 -6.63 -9.68
N HIS A 54 3.04 -7.03 -8.93
CA HIS A 54 4.10 -6.11 -8.50
C HIS A 54 4.89 -5.53 -9.68
N GLU A 55 5.24 -6.35 -10.66
CA GLU A 55 5.94 -5.90 -11.88
C GLU A 55 5.08 -4.90 -12.66
N THR A 56 3.79 -5.19 -12.79
CA THR A 56 2.83 -4.34 -13.49
C THR A 56 2.65 -2.99 -12.78
N VAL A 57 2.51 -3.00 -11.46
CA VAL A 57 2.43 -1.76 -10.65
C VAL A 57 3.69 -0.93 -10.82
N ARG A 58 4.88 -1.52 -10.70
CA ARG A 58 6.16 -0.81 -10.90
C ARG A 58 6.31 -0.22 -12.30
N ALA A 59 5.96 -1.00 -13.32
CA ALA A 59 5.98 -0.55 -14.71
C ALA A 59 5.02 0.63 -14.95
N ARG A 60 3.82 0.59 -14.35
CA ARG A 60 2.83 1.68 -14.46
C ARG A 60 3.27 2.98 -13.79
N ILE A 61 3.93 2.88 -12.64
CA ILE A 61 4.46 4.06 -11.96
C ILE A 61 5.84 4.48 -12.49
N GLY A 62 6.49 3.70 -13.35
CA GLY A 62 7.76 4.03 -13.96
C GLY A 62 8.94 4.02 -12.98
N VAL A 63 8.96 3.04 -12.06
CA VAL A 63 10.04 2.86 -11.08
C VAL A 63 10.77 1.53 -11.29
N THR A 64 11.96 1.41 -10.70
CA THR A 64 12.81 0.23 -10.75
C THR A 64 12.46 -0.81 -9.67
N ASP A 65 13.03 -2.01 -9.76
CA ASP A 65 12.76 -3.13 -8.85
C ASP A 65 13.27 -2.93 -7.41
N ASP A 66 14.11 -1.92 -7.18
CA ASP A 66 14.54 -1.47 -5.86
C ASP A 66 13.42 -0.76 -5.07
N MET A 67 12.32 -0.38 -5.74
CA MET A 67 11.16 0.18 -5.07
C MET A 67 10.37 -0.91 -4.34
N HIS A 68 10.27 -0.77 -3.02
CA HIS A 68 9.42 -1.62 -2.19
C HIS A 68 7.98 -1.10 -2.22
N LEU A 69 7.04 -2.02 -2.40
CA LEU A 69 5.60 -1.73 -2.37
C LEU A 69 5.03 -2.24 -1.06
N PHE A 70 4.38 -1.34 -0.33
CA PHE A 70 3.72 -1.65 0.93
C PHE A 70 2.23 -1.37 0.81
N GLU A 71 1.41 -2.13 1.51
CA GLU A 71 0.04 -1.72 1.78
C GLU A 71 0.04 -0.58 2.81
N HIS A 72 -0.76 0.46 2.56
CA HIS A 72 -0.82 1.62 3.45
C HIS A 72 -1.22 1.22 4.88
N GLY A 73 -0.43 1.61 5.88
CA GLY A 73 -0.63 1.26 7.29
C GLY A 73 -0.13 -0.12 7.71
N HIS A 74 0.57 -0.85 6.83
CA HIS A 74 1.18 -2.14 7.14
C HIS A 74 2.68 -2.03 7.44
N ASP A 75 3.21 -2.96 8.23
CA ASP A 75 4.59 -2.99 8.72
C ASP A 75 5.55 -3.77 7.80
N LYS A 76 5.02 -4.43 6.76
CA LYS A 76 5.77 -5.28 5.83
C LYS A 76 5.40 -4.96 4.38
N PRO A 77 6.34 -5.16 3.43
CA PRO A 77 6.03 -5.08 2.01
C PRO A 77 4.88 -6.03 1.67
N LEU A 78 4.08 -5.64 0.68
CA LEU A 78 2.94 -6.44 0.19
C LEU A 78 3.47 -7.82 -0.28
N PRO A 79 3.15 -8.91 0.44
CA PRO A 79 3.85 -10.18 0.25
C PRO A 79 3.34 -10.98 -0.94
N CYS A 80 2.08 -10.77 -1.33
CA CYS A 80 1.43 -11.43 -2.45
C CYS A 80 0.41 -10.48 -3.10
N PRO A 81 0.00 -10.76 -4.34
CA PRO A 81 -1.06 -10.00 -5.00
C PRO A 81 -2.34 -9.97 -4.15
N PRO A 82 -3.05 -8.82 -4.06
CA PRO A 82 -4.20 -8.64 -3.18
C PRO A 82 -5.50 -9.21 -3.76
N HIS A 83 -5.56 -10.54 -3.90
CA HIS A 83 -6.70 -11.25 -4.49
C HIS A 83 -8.01 -10.97 -3.73
N GLY A 84 -9.13 -10.89 -4.47
CA GLY A 84 -10.48 -10.76 -3.91
C GLY A 84 -10.84 -9.38 -3.37
N ARG A 85 -10.01 -8.35 -3.62
CA ARG A 85 -10.29 -6.95 -3.26
C ARG A 85 -10.72 -6.18 -4.49
N LYS A 86 -11.43 -5.06 -4.29
CA LYS A 86 -11.80 -4.12 -5.37
C LYS A 86 -10.84 -2.94 -5.49
N ALA A 87 -10.15 -2.62 -4.40
CA ALA A 87 -9.23 -1.51 -4.34
C ALA A 87 -8.11 -1.79 -3.31
N ILE A 88 -6.97 -1.13 -3.48
CA ILE A 88 -5.85 -1.12 -2.53
C ILE A 88 -5.17 0.24 -2.52
N ARG A 89 -4.72 0.67 -1.33
CA ARG A 89 -3.83 1.83 -1.17
C ARG A 89 -2.41 1.34 -0.91
N LEU A 90 -1.48 1.80 -1.71
CA LEU A 90 -0.07 1.41 -1.66
C LEU A 90 0.83 2.60 -1.34
N VAL A 91 1.99 2.27 -0.78
CA VAL A 91 3.11 3.18 -0.59
C VAL A 91 4.33 2.59 -1.28
N GLY A 92 4.90 3.32 -2.23
CA GLY A 92 6.16 3.02 -2.89
C GLY A 92 7.31 3.77 -2.22
N HIS A 93 8.28 3.04 -1.69
CA HIS A 93 9.45 3.63 -1.03
C HIS A 93 10.72 2.82 -1.30
N ARG A 94 11.87 3.49 -1.50
CA ARG A 94 13.17 2.86 -1.77
C ARG A 94 13.75 2.20 -0.52
N CYS A 95 13.50 2.80 0.65
CA CYS A 95 13.90 2.20 1.92
C CYS A 95 12.87 1.18 2.40
N PRO A 96 13.28 -0.04 2.79
CA PRO A 96 12.37 -1.02 3.39
C PRO A 96 11.97 -0.64 4.83
N VAL A 97 12.78 0.20 5.48
CA VAL A 97 12.61 0.68 6.85
C VAL A 97 13.01 2.15 6.90
N VAL A 98 12.21 2.95 7.61
CA VAL A 98 12.48 4.34 7.95
C VAL A 98 12.85 4.43 9.43
N THR A 99 14.00 5.02 9.73
CA THR A 99 14.37 5.40 11.10
C THR A 99 13.68 6.69 11.46
N LEU A 100 12.66 6.63 12.32
CA LEU A 100 12.02 7.81 12.88
C LEU A 100 12.83 8.31 14.08
N GLN A 101 13.32 9.54 14.01
CA GLN A 101 13.91 10.26 15.15
C GLN A 101 12.91 11.31 15.65
N VAL A 102 12.48 11.17 16.91
CA VAL A 102 11.56 12.12 17.54
C VAL A 102 12.31 12.91 18.60
N ARG A 103 12.30 14.23 18.45
CA ARG A 103 12.88 15.18 19.41
C ARG A 103 11.78 15.72 20.30
N TYR A 104 12.04 15.76 21.60
CA TYR A 104 11.15 16.38 22.56
C TYR A 104 11.98 16.89 23.73
N GLU A 105 11.85 18.17 24.05
CA GLU A 105 12.69 18.84 25.06
C GLU A 105 14.19 18.63 24.75
N HIS A 106 14.97 18.11 25.70
CA HIS A 106 16.41 17.85 25.57
C HIS A 106 16.72 16.39 25.18
N ARG A 107 15.73 15.63 24.70
CA ARG A 107 15.86 14.20 24.40
C ARG A 107 15.50 13.90 22.95
N THR A 108 16.22 12.94 22.38
CA THR A 108 15.89 12.33 21.09
C THR A 108 15.74 10.83 21.29
N ILE A 109 14.66 10.25 20.77
CA ILE A 109 14.43 8.81 20.73
C ILE A 109 14.28 8.36 19.29
N GLU A 110 14.64 7.11 19.03
CA GLU A 110 14.62 6.56 17.68
C GLU A 110 13.85 5.25 17.63
N HIS A 111 13.16 5.00 16.53
CA HIS A 111 12.51 3.72 16.28
C HIS A 111 12.36 3.43 14.79
N PRO A 112 12.62 2.18 14.36
CA PRO A 112 12.40 1.77 12.98
C PRO A 112 10.90 1.57 12.71
N PHE A 113 10.42 2.09 11.59
CA PHE A 113 9.06 1.86 11.08
C PHE A 113 9.13 1.43 9.61
N ALA A 114 8.11 0.72 9.12
CA ALA A 114 7.92 0.63 7.68
C ALA A 114 7.52 2.03 7.14
N PRO A 115 7.92 2.38 5.91
CA PRO A 115 7.55 3.66 5.31
C PRO A 115 6.03 3.84 5.18
N SER A 116 5.28 2.75 5.05
CA SER A 116 3.82 2.73 5.01
C SER A 116 3.13 2.90 6.35
N GLU A 117 3.86 2.83 7.47
CA GLU A 117 3.23 3.04 8.78
C GLU A 117 2.75 4.49 8.90
N THR A 118 1.65 4.69 9.60
CA THR A 118 1.02 6.02 9.67
C THR A 118 1.69 6.91 10.72
N VAL A 119 1.60 8.22 10.50
CA VAL A 119 1.99 9.24 11.49
C VAL A 119 1.28 9.00 12.84
N PHE A 120 0.02 8.56 12.82
CA PHE A 120 -0.71 8.22 14.04
C PHE A 120 -0.04 7.11 14.85
N LYS A 121 0.38 6.01 14.22
CA LYS A 121 1.07 4.91 14.92
C LYS A 121 2.44 5.35 15.46
N ALA A 122 3.18 6.15 14.69
CA ALA A 122 4.42 6.76 15.17
C ALA A 122 4.19 7.66 16.39
N LEU A 123 3.14 8.48 16.37
CA LEU A 123 2.78 9.35 17.49
C LEU A 123 2.41 8.51 18.72
N GLN A 124 1.59 7.46 18.57
CA GLN A 124 1.24 6.55 19.67
C GLN A 124 2.48 5.90 20.31
N TRP A 125 3.46 5.50 19.50
CA TRP A 125 4.74 5.01 20.00
C TRP A 125 5.50 6.09 20.77
N ALA A 126 5.63 7.30 20.19
CA ALA A 126 6.39 8.40 20.75
C ALA A 126 5.84 8.86 22.11
N VAL A 127 4.51 8.96 22.27
CA VAL A 127 3.89 9.37 23.54
C VAL A 127 3.76 8.22 24.54
N GLY A 128 3.80 6.97 24.06
CA GLY A 128 3.61 5.78 24.88
C GLY A 128 4.80 5.45 25.79
N LYS A 129 4.64 4.37 26.58
CA LYS A 129 5.62 3.92 27.59
C LYS A 129 7.02 3.62 27.02
N LYS A 130 7.11 3.22 25.74
CA LYS A 130 8.37 2.93 25.06
C LYS A 130 9.06 4.18 24.50
N GLY A 131 8.34 5.30 24.39
CA GLY A 131 8.86 6.58 23.95
C GLY A 131 9.11 7.53 25.11
N PHE A 132 8.44 8.68 25.11
CA PHE A 132 8.55 9.70 26.14
C PHE A 132 7.71 9.40 27.39
N GLY A 133 6.75 8.47 27.31
CA GLY A 133 5.95 8.07 28.47
C GLY A 133 5.09 9.21 29.01
N LEU A 134 4.46 9.97 28.13
CA LEU A 134 3.61 11.10 28.51
C LEU A 134 2.37 10.62 29.27
N ASP A 135 1.88 11.45 30.18
CA ASP A 135 0.59 11.20 30.82
C ASP A 135 -0.55 11.34 29.78
N PRO A 136 -1.75 10.78 30.06
CA PRO A 136 -2.85 10.79 29.09
C PRO A 136 -3.30 12.18 28.64
N VAL A 137 -3.20 13.19 29.50
CA VAL A 137 -3.63 14.56 29.18
C VAL A 137 -2.64 15.22 28.23
N ALA A 138 -1.33 15.06 28.47
CA ALA A 138 -0.30 15.54 27.56
C ALA A 138 -0.31 14.77 26.23
N ALA A 139 -0.43 13.43 26.27
CA ALA A 139 -0.47 12.58 25.09
C ALA A 139 -1.63 12.94 24.14
N ALA A 140 -2.79 13.32 24.68
CA ALA A 140 -3.96 13.71 23.87
C ALA A 140 -3.74 14.99 23.04
N LYS A 141 -2.85 15.88 23.49
CA LYS A 141 -2.50 17.15 22.81
C LYS A 141 -1.28 17.03 21.91
N ALA A 142 -0.60 15.88 21.96
CA ALA A 142 0.66 15.70 21.26
C ALA A 142 0.45 15.57 19.75
N ASN A 143 1.36 16.16 18.99
CA ASN A 143 1.44 16.03 17.54
C ASN A 143 2.91 15.90 17.10
N LEU A 144 3.13 15.25 15.96
CA LEU A 144 4.43 15.22 15.30
C LEU A 144 4.48 16.33 14.26
N ILE A 145 5.59 17.07 14.21
CA ILE A 145 5.80 18.18 13.28
C ILE A 145 7.20 18.11 12.68
N LEU A 146 7.35 18.52 11.41
CA LEU A 146 8.69 18.64 10.81
C LEU A 146 9.45 19.81 11.45
N PRO A 147 10.77 19.71 11.62
CA PRO A 147 11.57 20.81 12.16
C PRO A 147 11.40 22.09 11.34
N GLY A 148 10.91 23.15 11.99
CA GLY A 148 10.65 24.45 11.36
C GLY A 148 9.33 24.56 10.57
N ALA A 149 8.46 23.54 10.59
CA ALA A 149 7.13 23.63 10.00
C ALA A 149 6.13 24.33 10.94
N ASP A 150 5.06 24.88 10.34
CA ASP A 150 4.02 25.62 11.07
C ASP A 150 2.78 24.77 11.40
N ALA A 151 2.64 23.60 10.77
CA ALA A 151 1.51 22.69 10.91
C ALA A 151 1.99 21.26 11.20
N PRO A 152 1.22 20.47 11.99
CA PRO A 152 1.57 19.10 12.30
C PRO A 152 1.42 18.19 11.07
N LEU A 153 2.11 17.05 11.12
CA LEU A 153 1.95 15.99 10.13
C LEU A 153 0.51 15.43 10.18
N PRO A 154 -0.16 15.24 9.03
CA PRO A 154 -1.46 14.57 8.97
C PRO A 154 -1.37 13.15 9.55
N ARG A 155 -2.31 12.79 10.43
CA ARG A 155 -2.27 11.53 11.18
C ARG A 155 -2.40 10.27 10.32
N GLU A 156 -3.17 10.38 9.24
CA GLU A 156 -3.46 9.27 8.34
C GLU A 156 -2.38 9.06 7.27
N ASP A 157 -1.48 10.02 7.08
CA ASP A 157 -0.44 9.92 6.06
C ASP A 157 0.63 8.90 6.47
N ALA A 158 1.21 8.24 5.47
CA ALA A 158 2.35 7.34 5.64
C ALA A 158 3.63 8.12 5.99
N LEU A 159 4.46 7.58 6.90
CA LEU A 159 5.71 8.21 7.32
C LEU A 159 6.68 8.44 6.16
N GLY A 160 6.73 7.49 5.22
CA GLY A 160 7.62 7.53 4.05
C GLY A 160 7.43 8.78 3.19
N LYS A 161 6.22 9.35 3.17
CA LYS A 161 5.90 10.59 2.44
C LYS A 161 6.72 11.80 2.91
N PHE A 162 7.12 11.81 4.18
CA PHE A 162 7.86 12.94 4.78
C PHE A 162 9.37 12.72 4.82
N VAL A 163 9.83 11.54 4.39
CA VAL A 163 11.26 11.25 4.28
C VAL A 163 11.82 12.00 3.08
N LYS A 164 12.99 12.62 3.25
CA LYS A 164 13.65 13.27 2.12
C LYS A 164 14.01 12.21 1.05
N PRO A 165 13.79 12.49 -0.24
CA PRO A 165 14.13 11.54 -1.30
C PRO A 165 15.58 11.04 -1.19
N GLY A 166 15.77 9.72 -1.25
CA GLY A 166 17.09 9.08 -1.12
C GLY A 166 17.61 8.94 0.31
N HIS A 167 16.83 9.31 1.33
CA HIS A 167 17.15 9.07 2.73
C HIS A 167 16.21 8.01 3.32
N CYS A 168 16.63 7.38 4.42
CA CYS A 168 15.81 6.43 5.19
C CYS A 168 15.57 6.93 6.62
N THR A 169 15.72 8.23 6.87
CA THR A 169 15.58 8.81 8.21
C THR A 169 14.60 9.99 8.16
N LEU A 170 13.60 9.95 9.03
CA LEU A 170 12.65 11.03 9.24
C LEU A 170 12.92 11.65 10.61
N ILE A 171 13.19 12.96 10.62
CA ILE A 171 13.37 13.72 11.86
C ILE A 171 12.11 14.55 12.07
N VAL A 172 11.50 14.41 13.24
CA VAL A 172 10.33 15.17 13.67
C VAL A 172 10.50 15.68 15.09
N ASP A 173 9.81 16.75 15.41
CA ASP A 173 9.65 17.24 16.76
C ASP A 173 8.28 16.80 17.30
N LEU A 174 8.24 16.36 18.55
CA LEU A 174 7.00 16.17 19.29
C LEU A 174 6.60 17.53 19.88
N THR A 175 5.36 17.94 19.70
CA THR A 175 4.84 19.20 20.26
C THR A 175 3.51 18.98 20.93
N LEU A 176 3.25 19.74 22.00
CA LEU A 176 1.97 19.76 22.72
C LEU A 176 1.13 20.99 22.37
N LYS A 177 1.54 21.74 21.33
CA LYS A 177 0.79 22.91 20.83
C LYS A 177 -0.58 22.46 20.35
N ASP A 178 -1.60 23.22 20.71
CA ASP A 178 -2.95 23.04 20.21
C ASP A 178 -3.06 23.64 18.81
N PHE A 179 -3.50 22.83 17.85
CA PHE A 179 -3.71 23.22 16.45
C PHE A 179 -5.21 23.25 16.08
N SER A 180 -6.11 23.12 17.07
CA SER A 180 -7.57 23.00 16.84
C SER A 180 -8.29 24.32 16.56
N ASN A 181 -7.56 25.45 16.43
CA ASN A 181 -8.12 26.79 16.25
C ASN A 181 -7.69 27.43 14.92
N GLY A 182 -8.00 26.76 13.81
CA GLY A 182 -7.91 27.32 12.44
C GLY A 182 -9.29 27.51 11.84
#